data_AF-A0A7M5V282-F1
#
_entry.id   AF-A0A7M5V282-F1
#
_cell.length_a   1.000
_cell.length_b   1.000
_cell.length_c   1.000
_cell.angle_alpha   90.00
_cell.angle_beta   90.00
_cell.angle_gamma   90.00
#
_symmetry.space_group_name_H-M   'P 1'
#
loop_
_entity.id
_entity.type
_entity.pdbx_description
1 polymer ?
#
loop_
_entity_poly.entity_id
_entity_poly.type
_entity_poly.pdbx_seq_one_letter_code
_entity_poly.pdbx_strand_id
1 'polypeptide(L)'
;MEFLLYPNGDLDRAVSCFCRSVEGPFADLLKWPMKKVIRVSILDKNDNLKSVCKLKTENHNSFKEPVHKHKPRGWKRFIPHDQLPILLHNDTLTLKINISDAV
;
A
#
# COMPACT_ATOMS: atom_id res chain seq x y z
N MET A 1 -1.58 -8.58 -6.61
CA MET A 1 -1.34 -7.91 -5.31
C MET A 1 -2.65 -7.24 -4.89
N GLU A 2 -2.94 -7.20 -3.60
CA GLU A 2 -4.13 -6.56 -3.05
C GLU A 2 -3.71 -5.42 -2.11
N PHE A 3 -4.45 -4.31 -2.14
CA PHE A 3 -4.33 -3.18 -1.21
C PHE A 3 -5.61 -3.06 -0.39
N LEU A 4 -5.45 -2.87 0.92
CA LEU A 4 -6.52 -2.76 1.90
C LEU A 4 -6.45 -1.38 2.53
N LEU A 5 -7.46 -0.56 2.28
CA LEU A 5 -7.59 0.77 2.84
C LEU A 5 -8.65 0.74 3.95
N TYR A 6 -8.30 1.29 5.12
CA TYR A 6 -9.21 1.45 6.25
C TYR A 6 -9.38 2.95 6.50
N PRO A 7 -10.42 3.60 5.94
CA PRO A 7 -10.62 5.05 6.08
C PRO A 7 -10.75 5.49 7.55
N ASN A 8 -11.38 4.67 8.39
CA ASN A 8 -11.51 4.94 9.83
C ASN A 8 -10.36 4.40 10.68
N GLY A 9 -9.35 3.80 10.05
CA GLY A 9 -8.20 3.20 10.71
C GLY A 9 -8.39 1.75 11.19
N ASP A 10 -7.26 1.10 11.44
CA ASP A 10 -7.14 -0.20 12.11
C ASP A 10 -6.71 0.02 13.57
N LEU A 11 -7.71 0.27 14.43
CA LEU A 11 -7.56 0.56 15.87
C LEU A 11 -6.89 1.91 16.22
N ASP A 12 -6.82 2.85 15.27
CA ASP A 12 -6.19 4.16 15.45
C ASP A 12 -6.99 5.28 14.76
N ARG A 13 -6.80 6.55 15.16
CA ARG A 13 -7.48 7.74 14.57
C ARG A 13 -6.74 8.25 13.32
N ALA A 14 -6.47 7.35 12.39
CA ALA A 14 -5.80 7.66 11.13
C ALA A 14 -6.22 6.65 10.07
N VAL A 15 -6.24 7.04 8.80
CA VAL A 15 -6.39 6.09 7.69
C VAL A 15 -5.24 5.10 7.75
N SER A 16 -5.56 3.81 7.62
CA SER A 16 -4.56 2.75 7.48
C SER A 16 -4.54 2.21 6.06
N CYS A 17 -3.34 1.88 5.56
CA CYS A 17 -3.16 1.29 4.24
C CYS A 17 -2.23 0.07 4.36
N PHE A 18 -2.69 -1.08 3.89
CA PHE A 18 -1.93 -2.31 3.90
C PHE A 18 -1.93 -2.96 2.52
N CYS A 19 -1.00 -3.88 2.30
CA CYS A 19 -0.89 -4.64 1.08
C CYS A 19 -0.35 -6.04 1.33
N ARG A 20 -0.64 -6.95 0.39
CA ARG A 20 -0.09 -8.30 0.37
C ARG A 20 -0.06 -8.87 -1.04
N SER A 21 0.80 -9.87 -1.22
CA SER A 21 0.71 -10.76 -2.37
C SER A 21 -0.59 -11.57 -2.29
N VAL A 22 -1.22 -11.74 -3.45
CA VAL A 22 -2.40 -12.60 -3.66
C VAL A 22 -2.13 -13.43 -4.90
N GLU A 23 -2.76 -14.59 -4.97
CA GLU A 23 -2.63 -15.49 -6.11
C GLU A 23 -3.04 -14.78 -7.40
N GLY A 24 -2.25 -14.99 -8.44
CA GLY A 24 -2.47 -14.43 -9.76
C GLY A 24 -2.12 -15.47 -10.82
N PRO A 25 -2.59 -15.28 -12.06
CA PRO A 25 -2.52 -16.29 -13.11
C PRO A 25 -1.09 -16.68 -13.54
N PHE A 26 -0.08 -15.92 -13.09
CA PHE A 26 1.33 -16.15 -13.42
C PHE A 26 2.19 -16.37 -12.18
N ALA A 27 1.61 -16.77 -11.05
CA ALA A 27 2.33 -16.95 -9.78
C ALA A 27 3.53 -17.89 -9.91
N ASP A 28 3.38 -18.99 -10.66
CA ASP A 28 4.42 -20.01 -10.90
C ASP A 28 5.62 -19.49 -11.70
N LEU A 29 5.42 -18.41 -12.48
CA LEU A 29 6.48 -17.80 -13.31
C LEU A 29 7.24 -16.71 -12.56
N LEU A 30 6.77 -16.31 -11.37
CA LEU A 30 7.35 -15.24 -10.59
C LEU A 30 8.35 -15.76 -9.56
N LYS A 31 9.37 -14.94 -9.25
CA LYS A 31 10.32 -15.25 -8.19
C LYS A 31 9.73 -14.90 -6.82
N TRP A 32 9.82 -15.85 -5.89
CA TRP A 32 9.35 -15.71 -4.52
C TRP A 32 10.51 -15.83 -3.50
N PRO A 33 10.41 -15.18 -2.31
CA PRO A 33 9.47 -14.10 -2.00
C PRO A 33 9.69 -12.89 -2.91
N MET A 34 8.64 -12.09 -3.12
CA MET A 34 8.74 -10.89 -3.93
C MET A 34 9.78 -9.93 -3.32
N LYS A 35 10.73 -9.47 -4.15
CA LYS A 35 11.77 -8.49 -3.76
C LYS A 35 11.56 -7.18 -4.52
N LYS A 36 10.65 -6.35 -4.01
CA LYS A 36 10.25 -5.07 -4.60
C LYS A 36 10.19 -3.99 -3.54
N VAL A 37 10.13 -2.75 -4.00
CA VAL A 37 9.82 -1.56 -3.21
C VAL A 37 8.43 -1.09 -3.61
N ILE A 38 7.51 -1.08 -2.66
CA ILE A 38 6.18 -0.51 -2.83
C ILE A 38 6.23 0.93 -2.30
N ARG A 39 5.87 1.88 -3.15
CA ARG A 39 5.66 3.29 -2.80
C ARG A 39 4.18 3.59 -2.95
N VAL A 40 3.57 4.10 -1.89
CA VAL A 40 2.21 4.63 -1.94
C VAL A 40 2.29 6.13 -1.71
N SER A 41 1.67 6.89 -2.61
CA SER A 41 1.65 8.34 -2.60
C SER A 41 0.23 8.85 -2.76
N ILE A 42 -0.05 10.03 -2.23
CA ILE A 42 -1.32 10.73 -2.42
C ILE A 42 -1.11 11.74 -3.54
N LEU A 43 -2.05 11.85 -4.45
CA LEU A 43 -2.04 12.92 -5.44
C LEU A 43 -2.88 14.08 -4.95
N ASP A 44 -2.32 15.29 -5.03
CA ASP A 44 -3.13 16.51 -4.87
C ASP A 44 -3.91 16.82 -6.16
N LYS A 45 -4.71 17.90 -6.12
CA LYS A 45 -5.53 18.35 -7.25
C LYS A 45 -4.77 18.67 -8.53
N ASN A 46 -3.45 18.85 -8.45
CA ASN A 46 -2.57 19.16 -9.57
C ASN A 46 -1.67 17.96 -9.92
N ASP A 47 -2.06 16.74 -9.50
CA ASP A 47 -1.29 15.50 -9.66
C ASP A 47 0.11 15.52 -9.04
N ASN A 48 0.38 16.43 -8.10
CA ASN A 48 1.65 16.41 -7.37
C ASN A 48 1.64 15.32 -6.31
N LEU A 49 2.79 14.68 -6.13
CA LEU A 49 2.99 13.68 -5.08
C LEU A 49 3.04 14.36 -3.70
N LYS A 50 2.03 14.08 -2.88
CA LYS A 50 1.98 14.38 -1.45
C LYS A 50 2.13 13.08 -0.66
N SER A 51 2.89 13.13 0.43
CA SER A 51 3.16 12.02 1.37
C SER A 51 3.57 10.70 0.68
N VAL A 52 4.86 10.34 0.78
CA VAL A 52 5.38 9.11 0.17
C VAL A 52 5.72 8.11 1.27
N CYS A 53 4.91 7.06 1.39
CA CYS A 53 5.23 5.93 2.25
C CYS A 53 5.89 4.82 1.43
N LYS A 54 7.00 4.28 1.95
CA LYS A 54 7.80 3.24 1.29
C LYS A 54 7.83 1.98 2.13
N LEU A 55 7.60 0.84 1.47
CA LEU A 55 7.66 -0.49 2.07
C LEU A 55 8.55 -1.37 1.20
N LYS A 56 9.63 -1.89 1.78
CA LYS A 56 10.41 -2.96 1.17
C LYS A 56 9.70 -4.29 1.45
N THR A 57 9.52 -5.12 0.44
CA THR A 57 8.84 -6.42 0.58
C THR A 57 9.76 -7.53 1.07
N GLU A 58 11.08 -7.29 1.07
CA GLU A 58 12.08 -8.27 1.48
C GLU A 58 11.82 -8.82 2.88
N ASN A 59 12.04 -10.12 3.04
CA ASN A 59 11.97 -10.84 4.32
C ASN A 59 10.62 -10.80 5.04
N HIS A 60 9.51 -10.44 4.36
CA HIS A 60 8.20 -10.43 4.98
C HIS A 60 7.25 -11.51 4.45
N ASN A 61 6.56 -12.19 5.37
CA ASN A 61 5.62 -13.27 5.03
C ASN A 61 4.46 -12.81 4.14
N SER A 62 4.03 -11.55 4.26
CA SER A 62 2.97 -10.95 3.41
C SER A 62 3.27 -10.96 1.91
N PHE A 63 4.53 -11.17 1.52
CA PHE A 63 4.99 -11.13 0.13
C PHE A 63 5.67 -12.42 -0.32
N LYS A 64 5.51 -13.50 0.46
CA LYS A 64 5.80 -14.86 0.01
C LYS A 64 4.78 -15.30 -1.04
N GLU A 65 5.07 -16.44 -1.68
CA GLU A 65 4.14 -17.09 -2.58
C GLU A 65 2.77 -17.27 -1.91
N PRO A 66 1.68 -16.84 -2.54
CA PRO A 66 0.35 -16.78 -1.95
C PRO A 66 -0.37 -18.13 -2.01
N VAL A 67 0.26 -19.20 -1.48
CA VAL A 67 -0.37 -20.53 -1.33
C VAL A 67 -1.60 -20.44 -0.41
N HIS A 68 -1.54 -19.53 0.56
CA HIS A 68 -2.62 -19.18 1.46
C HIS A 68 -2.72 -17.65 1.63
N LYS A 69 -3.86 -17.18 2.15
CA LYS A 69 -4.10 -15.76 2.40
C LYS A 69 -3.22 -15.23 3.54
N HIS A 70 -2.11 -14.59 3.20
CA HIS A 70 -1.17 -14.00 4.17
C HIS A 70 -1.77 -12.79 4.89
N LYS A 71 -1.29 -12.50 6.11
CA LYS A 71 -1.60 -11.25 6.81
C LYS A 71 -0.99 -10.07 6.04
N PRO A 72 -1.74 -8.97 5.82
CA PRO A 72 -1.24 -7.83 5.06
C PRO A 72 -0.24 -7.00 5.88
N ARG A 73 0.62 -6.25 5.18
CA ARG A 73 1.60 -5.33 5.77
C ARG A 73 1.48 -3.94 5.17
N GLY A 74 1.73 -2.93 5.98
CA GLY A 74 1.70 -1.54 5.55
C GLY A 74 1.76 -0.60 6.74
N TRP A 75 0.96 0.45 6.70
CA TRP A 75 1.02 1.58 7.60
C TRP A 75 -0.31 1.76 8.32
N LYS A 76 -0.31 1.56 9.64
CA LYS A 76 -1.47 1.82 10.51
C LYS A 76 -1.86 3.30 10.52
N ARG A 77 -0.87 4.19 10.51
CA ARG A 77 -1.04 5.64 10.43
C ARG A 77 -0.54 6.13 9.09
N PHE A 78 -1.27 5.80 8.01
CA PHE A 78 -0.93 6.22 6.67
C PHE A 78 -1.26 7.70 6.44
N ILE A 79 -2.49 8.11 6.77
CA ILE A 79 -2.93 9.51 6.71
C ILE A 79 -3.60 9.87 8.04
N PRO A 80 -3.04 10.82 8.81
CA PRO A 80 -3.74 11.40 9.95
C PRO A 80 -5.10 12.00 9.53
N HIS A 81 -6.17 11.76 10.29
CA HIS A 81 -7.52 12.21 9.90
C HIS A 81 -7.67 13.73 9.82
N ASP A 82 -6.89 14.48 10.60
CA ASP A 82 -6.79 15.93 10.52
C ASP A 82 -6.20 16.43 9.18
N GLN A 83 -5.42 15.59 8.49
CA GLN A 83 -4.89 15.88 7.16
C GLN A 83 -5.82 15.45 6.02
N LEU A 84 -6.87 14.66 6.27
CA LEU A 84 -7.76 14.23 5.20
C LEU A 84 -8.44 15.40 4.46
N PRO A 85 -9.02 16.41 5.15
CA PRO A 85 -9.72 17.51 4.46
C PRO A 85 -8.86 18.29 3.47
N ILE A 86 -7.55 18.39 3.72
CA ILE A 86 -6.60 19.11 2.83
C ILE A 86 -6.07 18.25 1.69
N LEU A 87 -6.23 16.92 1.77
CA LEU A 87 -5.79 15.96 0.76
C LEU A 87 -6.92 15.52 -0.17
N LEU A 88 -8.18 15.72 0.25
CA LEU A 88 -9.35 15.45 -0.57
C LEU A 88 -9.51 16.53 -1.66
N HIS A 89 -9.87 16.07 -2.85
CA HIS A 89 -10.27 16.94 -3.96
C HIS A 89 -11.60 16.43 -4.52
N ASN A 90 -12.64 17.26 -4.48
CA ASN A 90 -14.01 16.88 -4.85
C ASN A 90 -14.46 15.59 -4.14
N ASP A 91 -14.31 15.55 -2.81
CA ASP A 91 -14.60 14.40 -1.95
C ASP A 91 -13.90 13.09 -2.35
N THR A 92 -12.83 13.20 -3.15
CA THR A 92 -12.06 12.05 -3.67
C THR A 92 -10.63 12.12 -3.17
N LEU A 93 -10.11 10.98 -2.69
CA LEU A 93 -8.70 10.78 -2.35
C LEU A 93 -8.06 9.89 -3.42
N THR A 94 -7.05 10.40 -4.11
CA THR A 94 -6.35 9.64 -5.15
C THR A 94 -5.04 9.08 -4.60
N LEU A 95 -4.88 7.75 -4.65
CA LEU A 95 -3.66 7.05 -4.26
C LEU A 95 -2.91 6.57 -5.51
N LYS A 96 -1.64 6.96 -5.63
CA LYS A 96 -0.72 6.45 -6.63
C LYS A 96 0.17 5.38 -6.02
N ILE A 97 0.14 4.19 -6.60
CA ILE A 97 0.93 3.04 -6.15
C ILE A 97 2.00 2.76 -7.20
N ASN A 98 3.25 2.75 -6.78
CA ASN A 98 4.38 2.39 -7.63
C ASN A 98 5.13 1.21 -7.02
N ILE A 99 5.38 0.18 -7.83
CA ILE A 99 6.12 -1.02 -7.44
C ILE A 99 7.36 -1.09 -8.32
N SER A 100 8.54 -0.98 -7.71
CA SER A 100 9.82 -1.04 -8.42
C SER A 100 10.71 -2.14 -7.87
N ASP A 101 11.76 -2.50 -8.61
CA ASP A 101 12.83 -3.32 -8.06
C ASP A 101 13.50 -2.66 -6.85
N ALA A 102 13.94 -3.49 -5.91
CA ALA A 102 14.80 -3.06 -4.82
C ALA A 102 16.22 -2.97 -5.38
N VAL A 103 16.67 -1.74 -5.66
CA VAL A 103 18.10 -1.43 -5.89
C VAL A 103 18.85 -1.59 -4.58
#